data_AF-A0A4W5RND1-F1
#
_entry.id   AF-A0A4W5RND1-F1
#
_cell.length_a   1.000
_cell.length_b   1.000
_cell.length_c   1.000
_cell.angle_alpha   90.00
_cell.angle_beta   90.00
_cell.angle_gamma   90.00
#
_symmetry.space_group_name_H-M   'P 1'
#
loop_
_entity.id
_entity.type
_entity.pdbx_description
1 polymer ?
#
loop_
_entity_poly.entity_id
_entity_poly.type
_entity_poly.pdbx_seq_one_letter_code
_entity_poly.pdbx_strand_id
1 'polypeptide(L)'
;MLVLQTRSGRDGKYAEFVDRHRADLIQRVSTLMPIADQLLQKCMIHEEVYSNIHTARTREEQMRELFKALNSGGVQVKSAFHRILLKTEPVLVQELGGATSTAMDHDQQTWSTARKWVTLYRDLKRNIKLV
;
A
#
# COMPACT_ATOMS: atom_id res chain seq x y z
N MET A 1 26.17 2.29 -7.95
CA MET A 1 25.23 3.42 -7.74
C MET A 1 23.86 2.81 -7.45
N LEU A 2 23.42 2.81 -6.19
CA LEU A 2 22.14 2.23 -5.76
C LEU A 2 21.01 3.21 -6.09
N VAL A 3 20.04 2.76 -6.89
CA VAL A 3 18.83 3.53 -7.21
C VAL A 3 17.98 3.62 -5.95
N LEU A 4 18.09 4.73 -5.21
CA LEU A 4 17.10 5.11 -4.21
C LEU A 4 15.83 5.51 -4.98
N GLN A 5 15.03 4.52 -5.40
CA GLN A 5 13.66 4.77 -5.83
C GLN A 5 12.98 5.48 -4.66
N THR A 6 12.80 6.79 -4.80
CA THR A 6 12.50 7.70 -3.70
C THR A 6 11.33 7.18 -2.89
N ARG A 7 11.52 6.99 -1.59
CA ARG A 7 10.48 6.54 -0.62
C ARG A 7 9.17 7.34 -0.83
N SER A 8 9.35 8.63 -1.14
CA SER A 8 8.34 9.61 -1.57
C SER A 8 7.40 9.16 -2.72
N GLY A 9 7.91 8.49 -3.77
CA GLY A 9 7.07 8.10 -4.91
C GLY A 9 6.13 6.92 -4.62
N ARG A 10 6.53 6.00 -3.73
CA ARG A 10 5.66 4.89 -3.29
C ARG A 10 4.64 5.36 -2.27
N ASP A 11 5.04 6.23 -1.35
CA ASP A 11 4.14 6.80 -0.35
C ASP A 11 3.00 7.58 -1.01
N GLY A 12 3.29 8.33 -2.08
CA GLY A 12 2.27 9.00 -2.89
C GLY A 12 1.24 8.03 -3.49
N LYS A 13 1.68 6.91 -4.08
CA LYS A 13 0.77 5.89 -4.63
C LYS A 13 -0.12 5.24 -3.58
N TYR A 14 0.44 4.96 -2.40
CA TYR A 14 -0.33 4.42 -1.28
C TYR A 14 -1.35 5.42 -0.73
N ALA A 15 -0.99 6.70 -0.67
CA ALA A 15 -1.92 7.74 -0.29
C ALA A 15 -3.05 7.90 -1.32
N GLU A 16 -2.73 7.90 -2.61
CA GLU A 16 -3.72 7.98 -3.69
C GLU A 16 -4.70 6.79 -3.65
N PHE A 17 -4.21 5.58 -3.38
CA PHE A 17 -5.08 4.41 -3.18
C PHE A 17 -6.09 4.64 -2.05
N VAL A 18 -5.61 5.13 -0.90
CA VAL A 18 -6.47 5.40 0.27
C VAL A 18 -7.54 6.43 -0.05
N ASP A 19 -7.20 7.47 -0.81
CA ASP A 19 -8.15 8.51 -1.22
C ASP A 19 -9.16 7.98 -2.22
N ARG A 20 -8.70 7.21 -3.22
CA ARG A 20 -9.55 6.63 -4.27
C ARG A 20 -10.57 5.65 -3.70
N HIS A 21 -10.17 4.82 -2.75
CA HIS A 21 -11.00 3.75 -2.19
C HIS A 21 -11.63 4.09 -0.84
N ARG A 22 -11.70 5.38 -0.49
CA ARG A 22 -12.22 5.82 0.81
C ARG A 22 -13.58 5.23 1.16
N ALA A 23 -14.53 5.24 0.22
CA ALA A 23 -15.88 4.73 0.46
C ALA A 23 -15.87 3.22 0.76
N ASP A 24 -15.17 2.43 -0.07
CA ASP A 24 -15.01 1.00 0.12
C ASP A 24 -14.35 0.67 1.46
N LEU A 25 -13.29 1.41 1.81
CA LEU A 25 -12.56 1.20 3.06
C LEU A 25 -13.43 1.51 4.29
N ILE A 26 -14.23 2.58 4.26
CA ILE A 26 -15.16 2.89 5.35
C ILE A 26 -16.18 1.76 5.57
N GLN A 27 -16.68 1.17 4.48
CA GLN A 27 -17.73 0.16 4.55
C GLN A 27 -17.21 -1.24 4.88
N ARG A 28 -16.00 -1.58 4.40
CA ARG A 28 -15.54 -2.98 4.33
C ARG A 28 -14.44 -3.32 5.31
N VAL A 29 -13.73 -2.32 5.86
CA VAL A 29 -12.71 -2.58 6.88
C VAL A 29 -13.37 -3.13 8.14
N SER A 30 -12.90 -4.30 8.58
CA SER A 30 -13.44 -5.03 9.73
C SER A 30 -12.56 -4.89 10.96
N THR A 31 -11.23 -4.78 10.80
CA THR A 31 -10.25 -4.74 11.89
C THR A 31 -9.82 -3.33 12.26
N LEU A 32 -10.76 -2.49 12.71
CA LEU A 32 -10.49 -1.06 12.93
C LEU A 32 -9.56 -0.77 14.11
N MET A 33 -9.83 -1.34 15.29
CA MET A 33 -9.04 -1.04 16.49
C MET A 33 -7.57 -1.45 16.37
N PRO A 34 -7.22 -2.65 15.84
CA PRO A 34 -5.83 -3.01 15.58
C PRO A 34 -5.11 -2.09 14.59
N ILE A 35 -5.84 -1.44 13.67
CA ILE A 35 -5.26 -0.44 12.76
C ILE A 35 -4.98 0.86 13.53
N ALA A 36 -5.95 1.33 14.33
CA ALA A 36 -5.79 2.52 15.16
C ALA A 36 -4.63 2.36 16.16
N ASP A 37 -4.50 1.20 16.81
CA ASP A 37 -3.38 0.87 17.72
C ASP A 37 -2.03 0.99 17.03
N GLN A 38 -1.90 0.41 15.83
CA GLN A 38 -0.66 0.46 15.07
C GLN A 38 -0.31 1.88 14.60
N LEU A 39 -1.31 2.72 14.31
CA LEU A 39 -1.08 4.12 13.98
C LEU A 39 -0.64 4.91 15.22
N LEU A 40 -1.25 4.66 16.38
CA LEU A 40 -0.87 5.28 17.65
C LEU A 40 0.56 4.90 18.06
N GLN A 41 0.89 3.60 18.03
CA GLN A 41 2.24 3.09 18.34
C GLN A 41 3.32 3.67 17.41
N LYS A 42 2.95 4.03 16.18
CA LYS A 42 3.85 4.67 15.21
C LYS A 42 3.88 6.19 15.31
N CYS A 43 3.21 6.78 16.31
CA CYS A 43 3.02 8.21 16.49
C CYS A 43 2.42 8.90 15.25
N MET A 44 1.56 8.20 14.52
CA MET A 44 0.88 8.72 13.32
C MET A 44 -0.48 9.35 13.65
N ILE A 45 -1.04 9.01 14.83
CA ILE A 45 -2.21 9.66 15.43
C ILE A 45 -1.91 9.92 16.92
N HIS A 46 -2.60 10.88 17.51
CA HIS A 46 -2.50 11.19 18.93
C HIS A 46 -3.53 10.41 19.76
N GLU A 47 -3.30 10.30 21.06
CA GLU A 47 -4.21 9.66 22.04
C GLU A 47 -5.63 10.22 21.97
N GLU A 48 -5.79 11.54 21.78
CA GLU A 48 -7.12 12.16 21.65
C GLU A 48 -7.88 11.61 20.43
N VAL A 49 -7.21 11.52 19.29
CA VAL A 49 -7.78 10.97 18.06
C VAL A 49 -8.12 9.50 18.24
N TYR A 50 -7.21 8.73 18.86
CA TYR A 50 -7.44 7.32 19.17
C TYR A 50 -8.66 7.14 20.08
N SER A 51 -8.80 7.96 21.13
CA SER A 51 -9.95 7.96 22.03
C SER A 51 -11.25 8.28 21.30
N ASN A 52 -11.26 9.29 20.42
CA ASN A 52 -12.43 9.62 19.60
C ASN A 52 -12.85 8.46 18.68
N ILE A 53 -11.86 7.78 18.08
CA ILE A 53 -12.11 6.57 17.30
C ILE A 53 -12.66 5.46 18.19
N HIS A 54 -12.08 5.21 19.36
CA HIS A 54 -12.50 4.12 20.25
C HIS A 54 -13.93 4.31 20.79
N THR A 55 -14.32 5.56 21.03
CA THR A 55 -15.60 5.92 21.66
C THR A 55 -16.74 6.15 20.67
N ALA A 56 -16.47 6.22 19.36
CA ALA A 56 -17.54 6.39 18.37
C ALA A 56 -18.48 5.18 18.32
N ARG A 57 -19.77 5.44 18.06
CA ARG A 57 -20.85 4.47 18.34
C ARG A 57 -20.95 3.38 17.29
N THR A 58 -20.58 3.70 16.05
CA THR A 58 -20.67 2.77 14.92
C THR A 58 -19.35 2.65 14.20
N ARG A 59 -19.10 1.51 13.56
CA ARG A 59 -17.87 1.29 12.75
C ARG A 59 -17.69 2.35 11.67
N GLU A 60 -18.77 2.81 11.07
CA GLU A 60 -18.70 3.89 10.08
C GLU A 60 -18.23 5.21 10.69
N GLU A 61 -18.74 5.58 11.87
CA GLU A 61 -18.28 6.78 12.59
C GLU A 61 -16.81 6.65 12.99
N GLN A 62 -16.40 5.49 13.50
CA GLN A 62 -15.00 5.19 13.82
C GLN A 62 -14.09 5.38 12.59
N MET A 63 -14.49 4.84 11.43
CA MET A 63 -13.75 5.03 10.18
C MET A 63 -13.74 6.49 9.72
N ARG A 64 -14.83 7.24 9.92
CA ARG A 64 -14.87 8.68 9.59
C ARG A 64 -13.90 9.46 10.45
N GLU A 65 -13.81 9.19 11.76
CA GLU A 65 -12.82 9.83 12.64
C GLU A 65 -11.38 9.46 12.22
N LEU A 66 -11.13 8.20 11.92
CA LEU A 66 -9.83 7.77 11.40
C LEU A 66 -9.47 8.53 10.13
N PHE A 67 -10.39 8.66 9.16
CA PHE A 67 -10.13 9.40 7.92
C PHE A 67 -9.87 10.90 8.14
N LYS A 68 -10.41 11.53 9.18
CA LYS A 68 -10.02 12.91 9.53
C LYS A 68 -8.54 12.97 9.87
N ALA A 69 -8.06 12.03 10.67
CA ALA A 69 -6.65 11.93 11.05
C ALA A 69 -5.73 11.60 9.86
N LEU A 70 -6.18 10.71 8.96
CA LEU A 70 -5.46 10.41 7.73
C LEU A 70 -5.31 11.65 6.84
N ASN A 71 -6.35 12.49 6.77
CA ASN A 71 -6.33 13.71 5.98
C ASN A 71 -5.43 14.78 6.60
N SER A 72 -5.46 14.97 7.92
CA SER A 72 -4.58 15.93 8.60
C SER A 72 -3.11 15.49 8.56
N GLY A 73 -2.85 14.19 8.62
CA GLY A 73 -1.49 13.61 8.54
C GLY A 73 -0.91 13.48 7.13
N GLY A 74 -1.71 13.74 6.10
CA GLY A 74 -1.27 13.75 4.70
C GLY A 74 -0.70 12.43 4.19
N VAL A 75 0.20 12.52 3.19
CA VAL A 75 0.75 11.36 2.47
C VAL A 75 1.43 10.35 3.39
N GLN A 76 2.15 10.83 4.42
CA GLN A 76 2.86 9.94 5.32
C GLN A 76 1.90 9.04 6.10
N VAL A 77 0.88 9.62 6.73
CA VAL A 77 -0.08 8.87 7.54
C VAL A 77 -0.95 7.96 6.67
N LYS A 78 -1.41 8.43 5.50
CA LYS A 78 -2.15 7.58 4.54
C LYS A 78 -1.31 6.41 4.05
N SER A 79 -0.03 6.63 3.76
CA SER A 79 0.87 5.55 3.33
C SER A 79 1.14 4.54 4.46
N ALA A 80 1.17 4.98 5.72
CA ALA A 80 1.29 4.10 6.88
C ALA A 80 0.03 3.26 7.06
N PHE A 81 -1.15 3.87 6.97
CA PHE A 81 -2.43 3.19 7.01
C PHE A 81 -2.55 2.12 5.91
N HIS A 82 -2.20 2.44 4.65
CA HIS A 82 -2.16 1.46 3.56
C HIS A 82 -1.25 0.26 3.86
N ARG A 83 -0.06 0.50 4.42
CA ARG A 83 0.86 -0.59 4.81
C ARG A 83 0.30 -1.45 5.93
N ILE A 84 -0.49 -0.88 6.83
CA ILE A 84 -1.17 -1.64 7.88
C ILE A 84 -2.28 -2.49 7.25
N LEU A 85 -3.08 -1.92 6.34
CA LEU A 85 -4.11 -2.67 5.59
C LEU A 85 -3.51 -3.86 4.83
N LEU A 86 -2.34 -3.71 4.21
CA LEU A 86 -1.64 -4.83 3.56
C LEU A 86 -1.30 -5.99 4.51
N LYS A 87 -1.18 -5.72 5.82
CA LYS A 87 -0.89 -6.74 6.83
C LYS A 87 -2.16 -7.31 7.46
N THR A 88 -3.15 -6.47 7.71
CA THR A 88 -4.37 -6.85 8.44
C THR A 88 -5.45 -7.38 7.51
N GLU A 89 -5.61 -6.78 6.33
CA GLU A 89 -6.67 -7.09 5.38
C GLU A 89 -6.14 -7.14 3.92
N PRO A 90 -5.15 -8.00 3.61
CA PRO A 90 -4.53 -8.05 2.28
C PRO A 90 -5.52 -8.39 1.16
N VAL A 91 -6.54 -9.20 1.45
CA VAL A 91 -7.59 -9.58 0.49
C VAL A 91 -8.40 -8.36 0.05
N LEU A 92 -8.79 -7.49 1.00
CA LEU A 92 -9.52 -6.27 0.69
C LEU A 92 -8.69 -5.34 -0.19
N VAL A 93 -7.39 -5.19 0.12
CA VAL A 93 -6.49 -4.37 -0.70
C VAL A 93 -6.38 -4.92 -2.13
N GLN A 94 -6.27 -6.25 -2.28
CA GLN A 94 -6.20 -6.90 -3.58
C GLN A 94 -7.50 -6.71 -4.39
N GLU A 95 -8.66 -6.88 -3.77
CA GLU A 95 -9.97 -6.69 -4.42
C GLU A 95 -10.19 -5.25 -4.90
N LEU A 96 -9.63 -4.28 -4.18
CA LEU A 96 -9.65 -2.86 -4.56
C LEU A 96 -8.56 -2.50 -5.58
N GLY A 97 -7.79 -3.47 -6.08
CA GLY A 97 -6.74 -3.24 -7.09
C GLY A 97 -5.46 -2.64 -6.52
N GLY A 98 -5.26 -2.72 -5.20
CA GLY A 98 -4.02 -2.34 -4.55
C GLY A 98 -2.92 -3.37 -4.80
N ALA A 99 -1.70 -2.91 -5.08
CA ALA A 99 -0.56 -3.81 -5.26
C ALA A 99 -0.17 -4.43 -3.90
N THR A 100 -0.39 -5.73 -3.74
CA THR A 100 0.17 -6.48 -2.62
C THR A 100 1.68 -6.61 -2.84
N SER A 101 2.48 -6.13 -1.89
CA SER A 101 3.95 -6.23 -1.98
C SER A 101 4.42 -7.68 -2.17
N THR A 102 3.60 -8.67 -1.81
CA THR A 102 3.91 -10.09 -1.92
C THR A 102 3.87 -10.64 -3.35
N ALA A 103 3.11 -10.05 -4.28
CA ALA A 103 3.03 -10.55 -5.66
C ALA A 103 4.07 -9.90 -6.60
N MET A 104 4.51 -8.68 -6.31
CA MET A 104 5.41 -7.90 -7.18
C MET A 104 6.88 -7.87 -6.74
N ASP A 105 7.18 -8.11 -5.47
CA ASP A 105 8.58 -8.10 -5.01
C ASP A 105 9.32 -9.41 -5.38
N HIS A 106 8.59 -10.51 -5.66
CA HIS A 106 9.18 -11.77 -6.14
C HIS A 106 9.35 -11.85 -7.67
N ASP A 107 8.79 -10.90 -8.44
CA ASP A 107 8.79 -10.94 -9.92
C ASP A 107 9.81 -9.98 -10.56
N GLN A 108 10.57 -9.18 -9.79
CA GLN A 108 11.71 -8.45 -10.38
C GLN A 108 12.85 -9.38 -10.80
N GLN A 109 13.04 -10.50 -10.10
CA GLN A 109 14.08 -11.48 -10.44
C GLN A 109 13.71 -12.31 -11.68
N THR A 110 12.42 -12.62 -11.86
CA THR A 110 11.90 -13.34 -13.03
C THR A 110 11.91 -12.44 -14.27
N TRP A 111 11.53 -11.15 -14.21
CA TRP A 111 11.63 -10.23 -15.35
C TRP A 111 13.06 -9.86 -15.72
N SER A 112 13.99 -9.85 -14.77
CA SER A 112 15.41 -9.68 -15.09
C SER A 112 15.97 -10.91 -15.82
N THR A 113 15.52 -12.11 -15.46
CA THR A 113 15.83 -13.36 -16.16
C THR A 113 15.16 -13.40 -17.53
N ALA A 114 13.87 -13.05 -17.63
CA ALA A 114 13.13 -12.99 -18.89
C ALA A 114 13.70 -11.95 -19.85
N ARG A 115 14.13 -10.77 -19.37
CA ARG A 115 14.85 -9.78 -20.19
C ARG A 115 16.18 -10.30 -20.70
N LYS A 116 16.95 -11.02 -19.88
CA LYS A 116 18.18 -11.71 -20.31
C LYS A 116 17.89 -12.76 -21.38
N TRP A 117 16.84 -13.55 -21.23
CA TRP A 117 16.43 -14.51 -22.26
C TRP A 117 15.96 -13.81 -23.54
N VAL A 118 15.21 -12.70 -23.45
CA VAL A 118 14.79 -11.92 -24.63
C VAL A 118 15.97 -11.31 -25.37
N THR A 119 17.00 -10.81 -24.67
CA THR A 119 18.24 -10.33 -25.29
C THR A 119 19.04 -11.50 -25.87
N LEU A 120 19.22 -12.59 -25.12
CA LEU A 120 19.93 -13.79 -25.60
C LEU A 120 19.24 -14.40 -26.82
N TYR A 121 17.91 -14.48 -26.85
CA TYR A 121 17.15 -14.98 -28.00
C TYR A 121 17.25 -14.04 -29.20
N ARG A 122 17.27 -12.72 -28.97
CA ARG A 122 17.45 -11.71 -30.02
C ARG A 122 18.85 -11.77 -30.63
N ASP A 123 19.87 -11.96 -29.79
CA ASP A 123 21.28 -12.03 -30.20
C ASP A 123 21.59 -13.38 -30.85
N LEU A 124 21.03 -14.47 -30.33
CA LEU A 124 21.09 -15.80 -30.96
C LEU A 124 20.44 -15.78 -32.36
N LYS A 125 19.27 -15.15 -32.51
CA LYS A 125 18.63 -14.97 -33.84
C LYS A 125 19.39 -14.03 -34.76
N ARG A 126 20.17 -13.08 -34.23
CA ARG A 126 21.09 -12.25 -35.03
C ARG A 126 22.32 -13.03 -35.51
N ASN A 127 22.87 -13.90 -34.67
CA ASN A 127 24.04 -14.73 -35.02
C ASN A 127 23.71 -15.92 -35.93
N ILE A 128 22.48 -16.41 -35.96
CA ILE A 128 22.06 -17.50 -36.87
C ILE A 128 21.81 -16.99 -38.31
N LYS A 129 21.69 -15.67 -38.53
CA LYS A 129 21.53 -15.09 -39.88
C LYS A 129 22.86 -14.67 -40.55
N LEU A 130 24.00 -15.12 -40.04
CA LEU A 130 25.33 -14.86 -40.60
C LEU A 130 26.15 -16.15 -40.69
N VAL A 131 25.65 -17.15 -41.42
CA VAL A 131 26.42 -18.18 -42.14
C VAL A 131 25.64 -18.54 -43.40
#